data_AF-A0A7V3HCC8-F1
#
_entry.id   AF-A0A7V3HCC8-F1
#
_cell.length_a   1.000
_cell.length_b   1.000
_cell.length_c   1.000
_cell.angle_alpha   90.00
_cell.angle_beta   90.00
_cell.angle_gamma   90.00
#
_symmetry.space_group_name_H-M   'P 1'
#
loop_
_entity.id
_entity.type
_entity.pdbx_description
1 polymer ?
#
loop_
_entity_poly.entity_id
_entity_poly.type
_entity_poly.pdbx_seq_one_letter_code
_entity_poly.pdbx_strand_id
1 'polypeptide(L)'
;KWIKEADKKVKEIEEQAQEGIITEVERYNKIIDIWTNVNDKVADIMFKKMAESEKVEYDPSKPRFNSIFMMADSGARGSRQQVRQLAGMRGLMAKPQKKLTGGIGEIIENPIRSNFREGLSVLEYFISTHGGRKGLSDTALKTADAGYLTRRLVDVAHNVVINSRDCGTLNGVQIEALKSGDDIIEPLKERITGRVAVEDIKIPDENGKMMTLVKSGEYIYPEDAEKIEKAKIESVFVRSVLTCESEDGVCSKCFGLNLATSQEIELGEAVGIIAAQSIGEPGTQLTLRTFHIGGTASRELEKSEIKADFDGKIEFKDIDMIKNSAGENICISRAGFIYLKSLDKKKKEIKVIYGSRIFVSDGQHVKKDELIVQWNPHIMPIIAEKSGKAKYLDIVEGRTLHEERNKVTGIIERKIIAYKGAKHNPRIVIEEGGKTIDSYQLPADAIIIVDNGEEIKKGDIIAKIHRDVAKTKDITGGLPRVAELFEVRCPKNVAIVSRIDGVVSVGQNP
;
A
#
# COMPACT_ATOMS: atom_id res chain seq x y z
N LYS A 1 -10.61 28.36 -10.73
CA LYS A 1 -10.45 28.64 -9.27
C LYS A 1 -9.38 27.75 -8.66
N TRP A 2 -9.59 26.44 -8.60
CA TRP A 2 -8.66 25.46 -8.00
C TRP A 2 -7.23 25.51 -8.52
N ILE A 3 -7.03 25.65 -9.84
CA ILE A 3 -5.67 25.80 -10.43
C ILE A 3 -4.96 27.05 -9.88
N LYS A 4 -5.67 28.18 -9.76
CA LYS A 4 -5.08 29.42 -9.22
C LYS A 4 -4.75 29.30 -7.73
N GLU A 5 -5.56 28.57 -6.97
CA GLU A 5 -5.27 28.28 -5.55
C GLU A 5 -4.07 27.34 -5.41
N ALA A 6 -3.96 26.34 -6.28
CA ALA A 6 -2.80 25.45 -6.34
C ALA A 6 -1.52 26.23 -6.67
N ASP A 7 -1.56 27.12 -7.67
CA ASP A 7 -0.43 27.96 -8.06
C ASP A 7 0.07 28.85 -6.91
N LYS A 8 -0.83 29.40 -6.09
CA LYS A 8 -0.45 30.17 -4.90
C LYS A 8 0.28 29.30 -3.87
N LYS A 9 -0.26 28.11 -3.59
CA LYS A 9 0.37 27.18 -2.65
C LYS A 9 1.72 26.66 -3.13
N VAL A 10 1.86 26.42 -4.44
CA VAL A 10 3.14 26.03 -5.04
C VAL A 10 4.17 27.14 -4.86
N LYS A 11 3.79 28.40 -5.10
CA LYS A 11 4.67 29.55 -4.84
C LYS A 11 5.08 29.69 -3.37
N GLU A 12 4.15 29.55 -2.44
CA GLU A 12 4.46 29.57 -1.00
C GLU A 12 5.46 28.47 -0.62
N ILE A 13 5.35 27.27 -1.22
CA ILE A 13 6.28 26.16 -0.98
C ILE A 13 7.64 26.41 -1.65
N GLU A 14 7.67 27.03 -2.83
CA GLU A 14 8.91 27.44 -3.49
C GLU A 14 9.62 28.53 -2.67
N GLU A 15 8.90 29.50 -2.12
CA GLU A 15 9.43 30.53 -1.22
C GLU A 15 9.97 29.89 0.06
N GLN A 16 9.23 28.98 0.71
CA GLN A 16 9.70 28.23 1.88
C GLN A 16 10.96 27.41 1.58
N ALA A 17 11.08 26.87 0.37
CA ALA A 17 12.29 26.16 -0.06
C ALA A 17 13.45 27.14 -0.30
N GLN A 18 13.21 28.33 -0.84
CA GLN A 18 14.24 29.38 -0.99
C GLN A 18 14.72 29.92 0.37
N GLU A 19 13.82 30.06 1.34
CA GLU A 19 14.11 30.47 2.71
C GLU A 19 14.78 29.36 3.55
N GLY A 20 14.83 28.13 3.04
CA GLY A 20 15.48 27.00 3.70
C GLY A 20 14.69 26.31 4.80
N ILE A 21 13.37 26.53 4.85
CA ILE A 21 12.46 25.87 5.79
C ILE A 21 12.23 24.40 5.40
N ILE A 22 12.30 24.08 4.11
CA ILE A 22 11.96 22.77 3.52
C ILE A 22 13.09 22.29 2.59
N THR A 23 13.37 20.99 2.54
CA THR A 23 14.36 20.39 1.63
C THR A 23 13.83 20.28 0.19
N GLU A 24 14.71 20.15 -0.81
CA GLU A 24 14.29 20.01 -2.21
C GLU A 24 13.43 18.75 -2.47
N VAL A 25 13.72 17.66 -1.76
CA VAL A 25 12.94 16.42 -1.86
C VAL A 25 11.54 16.60 -1.28
N GLU A 26 11.42 17.33 -0.17
CA GLU A 26 10.12 17.66 0.43
C GLU A 26 9.35 18.65 -0.46
N ARG A 27 10.01 19.66 -1.03
CA ARG A 27 9.42 20.60 -1.99
C ARG A 27 8.79 19.84 -3.15
N TYR A 28 9.58 18.98 -3.81
CA TYR A 28 9.14 18.17 -4.94
C TYR A 28 7.92 17.28 -4.61
N ASN A 29 7.96 16.57 -3.47
CA ASN A 29 6.85 15.73 -3.04
C ASN A 29 5.59 16.53 -2.71
N LYS A 30 5.71 17.65 -1.98
CA LYS A 30 4.57 18.51 -1.65
C LYS A 30 3.90 19.09 -2.89
N ILE A 31 4.69 19.50 -3.89
CA ILE A 31 4.15 20.01 -5.17
C ILE A 31 3.35 18.92 -5.89
N ILE A 32 3.88 17.70 -5.98
CA ILE A 32 3.17 16.55 -6.58
C ILE A 32 1.86 16.27 -5.84
N ASP A 33 1.89 16.28 -4.50
CA ASP A 33 0.71 15.99 -3.69
C ASP A 33 -0.37 17.07 -3.86
N ILE A 34 0.01 18.34 -3.99
CA ILE A 34 -0.92 19.43 -4.30
C ILE A 34 -1.58 19.21 -5.65
N TRP A 35 -0.79 18.94 -6.70
CA TRP A 35 -1.34 18.75 -8.03
C TRP A 35 -2.20 17.50 -8.15
N THR A 36 -1.84 16.42 -7.45
CA THR A 36 -2.64 15.20 -7.36
C THR A 36 -4.00 15.49 -6.72
N ASN A 37 -3.99 16.17 -5.56
CA ASN A 37 -5.22 16.59 -4.87
C ASN A 37 -6.12 17.48 -5.73
N VAL A 38 -5.53 18.44 -6.46
CA VAL A 38 -6.29 19.34 -7.33
C VAL A 38 -6.88 18.57 -8.51
N ASN A 39 -6.12 17.63 -9.08
CA ASN A 39 -6.59 16.78 -10.16
C ASN A 39 -7.79 15.93 -9.75
N ASP A 40 -7.73 15.31 -8.58
CA ASP A 40 -8.83 14.48 -8.07
C ASP A 40 -10.05 15.33 -7.70
N LYS A 41 -9.87 16.49 -7.08
CA LYS A 41 -10.97 17.45 -6.83
C LYS A 41 -11.65 17.92 -8.11
N VAL A 42 -10.87 18.23 -9.15
CA VAL A 42 -11.42 18.63 -10.46
C VAL A 42 -12.20 17.46 -11.07
N ALA A 43 -11.69 16.23 -10.96
CA ALA A 43 -12.39 15.03 -11.43
C ALA A 43 -13.70 14.80 -10.68
N ASP A 44 -13.70 14.93 -9.34
CA ASP A 44 -14.90 14.79 -8.51
C ASP A 44 -15.98 15.80 -8.89
N ILE A 45 -15.60 17.08 -9.02
CA ILE A 45 -16.54 18.15 -9.39
C ILE A 45 -17.07 17.94 -10.81
N MET A 46 -16.19 17.56 -11.74
CA MET A 46 -16.58 17.26 -13.12
C MET A 46 -17.62 16.14 -13.16
N PHE A 47 -17.37 15.02 -12.47
CA PHE A 47 -18.30 13.90 -12.40
C PHE A 47 -19.62 14.27 -11.72
N LYS A 48 -19.58 15.01 -10.61
CA LYS A 48 -20.80 15.51 -9.93
C LYS A 48 -21.64 16.38 -10.85
N LYS A 49 -21.03 17.33 -11.57
CA LYS A 49 -21.74 18.19 -12.52
C LYS A 49 -22.33 17.42 -13.70
N MET A 50 -21.62 16.42 -14.21
CA MET A 50 -22.14 15.55 -15.26
C MET A 50 -23.35 14.76 -14.77
N ALA A 51 -23.30 14.21 -13.55
CA ALA A 51 -24.42 13.49 -12.94
C ALA A 51 -25.62 14.41 -12.59
N GLU A 52 -25.36 15.65 -12.15
CA GLU A 52 -26.40 16.64 -11.87
C GLU A 52 -27.16 17.04 -13.13
N SER A 53 -26.48 17.09 -14.29
CA SER A 53 -27.13 17.42 -15.57
C SER A 53 -28.17 16.39 -16.00
N GLU A 54 -28.14 15.16 -15.44
CA GLU A 54 -29.15 14.13 -15.68
C GLU A 54 -30.42 14.30 -14.83
N LYS A 55 -30.38 15.14 -13.79
CA LYS A 55 -31.50 15.37 -12.86
C LYS A 55 -32.41 16.52 -13.27
N VAL A 56 -32.07 17.26 -14.34
CA VAL A 56 -32.85 18.40 -14.83
C VAL A 56 -34.09 17.89 -15.58
N GLU A 57 -35.22 18.57 -15.42
CA GLU A 57 -36.47 18.25 -16.15
C GLU A 57 -36.25 18.29 -17.67
N TYR A 58 -36.88 17.34 -18.35
CA TYR A 58 -36.67 17.06 -19.76
C TYR A 58 -37.13 18.21 -20.66
N ASP A 59 -36.20 18.76 -21.43
CA ASP A 59 -36.45 19.70 -22.51
C ASP A 59 -36.29 18.98 -23.87
N PRO A 60 -37.35 18.85 -24.69
CA PRO A 60 -37.29 18.18 -26.01
C PRO A 60 -36.27 18.79 -26.99
N SER A 61 -35.81 20.01 -26.74
CA SER A 61 -34.87 20.72 -27.61
C SER A 61 -33.39 20.41 -27.33
N LYS A 62 -33.07 19.71 -26.23
CA LYS A 62 -31.69 19.42 -25.83
C LYS A 62 -31.46 17.91 -25.65
N PRO A 63 -30.26 17.40 -26.00
CA PRO A 63 -29.91 16.02 -25.72
C PRO A 63 -29.99 15.78 -24.21
N ARG A 64 -30.85 14.82 -23.83
CA ARG A 64 -31.28 14.53 -22.46
C ARG A 64 -30.15 14.10 -21.52
N PHE A 65 -29.12 13.44 -22.04
CA PHE A 65 -28.07 12.81 -21.24
C PHE A 65 -26.69 13.08 -21.81
N ASN A 66 -25.70 13.15 -20.92
CA ASN A 66 -24.31 13.18 -21.33
C ASN A 66 -23.85 11.76 -21.71
N SER A 67 -23.66 11.51 -23.00
CA SER A 67 -23.26 10.19 -23.51
C SER A 67 -21.94 9.69 -22.90
N ILE A 68 -20.98 10.59 -22.62
CA ILE A 68 -19.69 10.21 -22.02
C ILE A 68 -19.88 9.74 -20.58
N PHE A 69 -20.76 10.42 -19.83
CA PHE A 69 -21.09 10.01 -18.48
C PHE A 69 -21.83 8.67 -18.48
N MET A 70 -22.86 8.50 -19.33
CA MET A 70 -23.56 7.23 -19.47
C MET A 70 -22.62 6.07 -19.83
N MET A 71 -21.66 6.27 -20.74
CA MET A 71 -20.67 5.25 -21.11
C MET A 71 -19.76 4.84 -19.94
N ALA A 72 -19.41 5.80 -19.08
CA ALA A 72 -18.59 5.56 -17.90
C ALA A 72 -19.38 4.95 -16.73
N ASP A 73 -20.62 5.41 -16.50
CA ASP A 73 -21.49 4.93 -15.42
C ASP A 73 -22.04 3.52 -15.70
N SER A 74 -22.44 3.26 -16.95
CA SER A 74 -22.87 1.92 -17.39
C SER A 74 -21.74 0.89 -17.41
N GLY A 75 -20.48 1.31 -17.31
CA GLY A 75 -19.31 0.45 -17.46
C GLY A 75 -19.09 -0.09 -18.88
N ALA A 76 -19.86 0.37 -19.87
CA ALA A 76 -19.77 -0.12 -21.25
C ALA A 76 -18.38 0.11 -21.86
N ARG A 77 -17.86 1.34 -21.76
CA ARG A 77 -16.49 1.69 -22.13
C ARG A 77 -16.16 3.08 -21.61
N GLY A 78 -15.06 3.20 -20.87
CA GLY A 78 -14.66 4.49 -20.31
C GLY A 78 -14.44 4.37 -18.82
N SER A 79 -13.24 4.69 -18.35
CA SER A 79 -13.00 4.80 -16.92
C SER A 79 -13.16 6.24 -16.46
N ARG A 80 -13.36 6.41 -15.15
CA ARG A 80 -13.35 7.73 -14.49
C ARG A 80 -12.12 8.56 -14.86
N GLN A 81 -10.97 7.88 -14.97
CA GLN A 81 -9.69 8.50 -15.34
C GLN A 81 -9.66 8.96 -16.81
N GLN A 82 -10.28 8.21 -17.73
CA GLN A 82 -10.33 8.57 -19.15
C GLN A 82 -11.24 9.80 -19.37
N VAL A 83 -12.41 9.83 -18.73
CA VAL A 83 -13.31 11.00 -18.79
C VAL A 83 -12.64 12.24 -18.19
N ARG A 84 -11.85 12.07 -17.12
CA ARG A 84 -11.05 13.15 -16.53
C ARG A 84 -10.09 13.79 -17.54
N GLN A 85 -9.45 13.00 -18.39
CA GLN A 85 -8.55 13.56 -19.43
C GLN A 85 -9.30 14.34 -20.52
N LEU A 86 -10.57 13.99 -20.78
CA LEU A 86 -11.39 14.62 -21.81
C LEU A 86 -11.93 15.99 -21.37
N ALA A 87 -12.45 16.08 -20.15
CA ALA A 87 -13.21 17.25 -19.68
C ALA A 87 -12.69 17.90 -18.39
N GLY A 88 -11.71 17.30 -17.72
CA GLY A 88 -11.13 17.78 -16.48
C GLY A 88 -9.75 18.37 -16.69
N MET A 89 -8.77 17.84 -15.97
CA MET A 89 -7.35 18.13 -16.14
C MET A 89 -6.64 16.81 -16.44
N ARG A 90 -5.69 16.80 -17.37
CA ARG A 90 -4.96 15.56 -17.69
C ARG A 90 -4.04 15.14 -16.53
N GLY A 91 -3.41 16.13 -15.86
CA GLY A 91 -2.66 15.93 -14.62
C GLY A 91 -1.18 15.65 -14.82
N LEU A 92 -0.61 14.87 -13.90
CA LEU A 92 0.84 14.62 -13.80
C LEU A 92 1.27 13.43 -14.66
N MET A 93 2.43 13.56 -15.31
CA MET A 93 3.02 12.52 -16.18
C MET A 93 4.27 11.90 -15.55
N ALA A 94 4.53 10.63 -15.84
CA ALA A 94 5.76 9.95 -15.43
C ALA A 94 6.94 10.29 -16.36
N LYS A 95 8.12 10.52 -15.78
CA LYS A 95 9.40 10.62 -16.49
C LYS A 95 9.85 9.24 -17.00
N PRO A 96 10.58 9.20 -18.12
CA PRO A 96 11.12 7.96 -18.67
C PRO A 96 12.34 7.43 -17.90
N GLN A 97 13.05 8.27 -17.14
CA GLN A 97 14.30 7.87 -16.48
C GLN A 97 14.09 6.87 -15.34
N LYS A 98 14.91 5.81 -15.33
CA LYS A 98 15.21 5.01 -14.14
C LYS A 98 16.47 5.64 -13.53
N LYS A 99 16.41 6.15 -12.30
CA LYS A 99 17.65 6.46 -11.57
C LYS A 99 18.49 5.18 -11.48
N LEU A 100 19.82 5.32 -11.54
CA LEU A 100 20.80 4.23 -11.40
C LEU A 100 20.61 3.43 -10.09
N THR A 101 19.93 4.03 -9.10
CA THR A 101 19.55 3.45 -7.81
C THR A 101 18.24 2.65 -7.81
N GLY A 102 17.60 2.41 -8.97
CA GLY A 102 16.47 1.48 -9.08
C GLY A 102 15.08 2.06 -8.76
N GLY A 103 14.94 3.38 -8.68
CA GLY A 103 13.64 4.06 -8.60
C GLY A 103 12.94 4.10 -9.96
N ILE A 104 11.77 3.46 -10.06
CA ILE A 104 10.91 3.53 -11.25
C ILE A 104 10.01 4.76 -11.12
N GLY A 105 10.05 5.65 -12.12
CA GLY A 105 8.97 6.60 -12.41
C GLY A 105 8.92 7.85 -11.54
N GLU A 106 9.95 8.71 -11.61
CA GLU A 106 9.81 10.09 -11.12
C GLU A 106 8.68 10.80 -11.88
N ILE A 107 7.83 11.52 -11.17
CA ILE A 107 6.74 12.30 -11.75
C ILE A 107 7.28 13.67 -12.20
N ILE A 108 6.80 14.20 -13.32
CA ILE A 108 7.13 15.55 -13.75
C ILE A 108 6.35 16.53 -12.87
N GLU A 109 7.04 17.47 -12.23
CA GLU A 109 6.43 18.44 -11.29
C GLU A 109 5.44 19.38 -11.98
N ASN A 110 5.64 19.64 -13.28
CA ASN A 110 4.75 20.45 -14.11
C ASN A 110 3.58 19.60 -14.64
N PRO A 111 2.34 19.81 -14.16
CA PRO A 111 1.18 19.10 -14.67
C PRO A 111 0.70 19.65 -16.01
N ILE A 112 0.00 18.82 -16.77
CA ILE A 112 -0.78 19.23 -17.92
C ILE A 112 -2.12 19.74 -17.40
N ARG A 113 -2.33 21.06 -17.51
CA ARG A 113 -3.51 21.76 -16.96
C ARG A 113 -4.70 21.63 -17.89
N SER A 114 -4.41 21.63 -19.19
CA SER A 114 -5.40 21.56 -20.25
C SER A 114 -6.00 20.15 -20.37
N ASN A 115 -7.17 20.06 -20.98
CA ASN A 115 -7.81 18.81 -21.35
C ASN A 115 -7.88 18.63 -22.87
N PHE A 116 -8.32 17.46 -23.33
CA PHE A 116 -8.44 17.20 -24.76
C PHE A 116 -9.48 18.08 -25.47
N ARG A 117 -10.49 18.58 -24.75
CA ARG A 117 -11.49 19.52 -25.32
C ARG A 117 -10.90 20.91 -25.54
N GLU A 118 -10.05 21.38 -24.63
CA GLU A 118 -9.34 22.67 -24.72
C GLU A 118 -8.15 22.63 -25.67
N GLY A 119 -7.59 21.43 -25.89
CA GLY A 119 -6.36 21.22 -26.65
C GLY A 119 -5.12 21.29 -25.76
N LEU A 120 -4.00 20.75 -26.27
CA LEU A 120 -2.72 20.74 -25.55
C LEU A 120 -1.75 21.72 -26.21
N SER A 121 -1.02 22.48 -25.39
CA SER A 121 0.12 23.26 -25.89
C SER A 121 1.25 22.33 -26.38
N VAL A 122 2.18 22.87 -27.17
CA VAL A 122 3.33 22.09 -27.70
C VAL A 122 4.14 21.46 -26.57
N LEU A 123 4.38 22.21 -25.47
CA LEU A 123 5.13 21.71 -24.32
C LEU A 123 4.35 20.61 -23.57
N GLU A 124 3.05 20.81 -23.31
CA GLU A 124 2.20 19.80 -22.65
C GLU A 124 2.10 18.52 -23.47
N TYR A 125 1.95 18.65 -24.80
CA TYR A 125 1.95 17.52 -25.71
C TYR A 125 3.29 16.79 -25.66
N PHE A 126 4.42 17.50 -25.74
CA PHE A 126 5.76 16.93 -25.66
C PHE A 126 6.03 16.21 -24.33
N ILE A 127 5.55 16.75 -23.21
CA ILE A 127 5.61 16.08 -21.91
C ILE A 127 4.78 14.78 -21.95
N SER A 128 3.59 14.82 -22.54
CA SER A 128 2.73 13.66 -22.66
C SER A 128 3.30 12.55 -23.57
N THR A 129 4.11 12.89 -24.58
CA THR A 129 4.67 11.87 -25.50
C THR A 129 5.65 10.95 -24.79
N HIS A 130 6.37 11.42 -23.77
CA HIS A 130 7.29 10.59 -23.00
C HIS A 130 6.56 9.48 -22.25
N GLY A 131 5.46 9.83 -21.58
CA GLY A 131 4.59 8.87 -20.88
C GLY A 131 3.95 7.88 -21.86
N GLY A 132 3.44 8.36 -23.00
CA GLY A 132 2.86 7.52 -24.04
C GLY A 132 3.86 6.55 -24.68
N ARG A 133 5.05 7.03 -25.05
CA ARG A 133 6.11 6.20 -25.65
C ARG A 133 6.59 5.12 -24.69
N LYS A 134 6.81 5.46 -23.42
CA LYS A 134 7.17 4.49 -22.39
C LYS A 134 6.08 3.44 -22.22
N GLY A 135 4.81 3.86 -22.12
CA GLY A 135 3.67 2.95 -22.03
C GLY A 135 3.65 1.95 -23.18
N LEU A 136 3.71 2.42 -24.43
CA LEU A 136 3.71 1.57 -25.63
C LEU A 136 4.92 0.61 -25.68
N SER A 137 6.11 1.10 -25.30
CA SER A 137 7.32 0.28 -25.29
C SER A 137 7.25 -0.80 -24.21
N ASP A 138 6.78 -0.45 -23.01
CA ASP A 138 6.61 -1.39 -21.90
C ASP A 138 5.54 -2.44 -22.23
N THR A 139 4.43 -2.05 -22.89
CA THR A 139 3.44 -3.00 -23.42
C THR A 139 4.09 -3.99 -24.36
N ALA A 140 4.83 -3.52 -25.37
CA ALA A 140 5.46 -4.39 -26.36
C ALA A 140 6.48 -5.36 -25.75
N LEU A 141 7.29 -4.89 -24.78
CA LEU A 141 8.34 -5.69 -24.17
C LEU A 141 7.79 -6.67 -23.12
N LYS A 142 6.94 -6.21 -22.21
CA LYS A 142 6.46 -7.03 -21.08
C LYS A 142 5.44 -8.10 -21.50
N THR A 143 4.76 -7.93 -22.63
CA THR A 143 3.90 -9.00 -23.18
C THR A 143 4.70 -10.28 -23.45
N ALA A 144 5.95 -10.17 -23.89
CA ALA A 144 6.81 -11.34 -24.10
C ALA A 144 7.11 -12.06 -22.77
N ASP A 145 7.40 -11.30 -21.70
CA ASP A 145 7.67 -11.87 -20.37
C ASP A 145 6.46 -12.63 -19.81
N ALA A 146 5.26 -12.07 -19.95
CA ALA A 146 4.01 -12.71 -19.52
C ALA A 146 3.69 -13.99 -20.32
N GLY A 147 3.88 -13.94 -21.64
CA GLY A 147 3.72 -15.12 -22.50
C GLY A 147 4.72 -16.22 -22.17
N TYR A 148 5.98 -15.86 -21.92
CA TYR A 148 7.02 -16.81 -21.51
C TYR A 148 6.73 -17.44 -20.15
N LEU A 149 6.23 -16.66 -19.17
CA LEU A 149 5.79 -17.19 -17.88
C LEU A 149 4.66 -18.22 -18.06
N THR A 150 3.66 -17.91 -18.88
CA THR A 150 2.54 -18.82 -19.19
C THR A 150 3.04 -20.16 -19.73
N ARG A 151 3.97 -20.13 -20.69
CA ARG A 151 4.59 -21.34 -21.23
C ARG A 151 5.25 -22.17 -20.14
N ARG A 152 6.05 -21.53 -19.27
CA ARG A 152 6.73 -22.22 -18.17
C ARG A 152 5.77 -22.82 -17.15
N LEU A 153 4.67 -22.14 -16.85
CA LEU A 153 3.63 -22.66 -15.97
C LEU A 153 3.00 -23.92 -16.57
N VAL A 154 2.70 -23.92 -17.88
CA VAL A 154 2.18 -25.12 -18.58
C VAL A 154 3.20 -26.25 -18.58
N ASP A 155 4.47 -25.95 -18.87
CA ASP A 155 5.55 -26.96 -18.89
C ASP A 155 5.70 -27.67 -17.54
N VAL A 156 5.46 -26.98 -16.41
CA VAL A 156 5.51 -27.59 -15.07
C VAL A 156 4.19 -28.28 -14.70
N ALA A 157 3.05 -27.71 -15.10
CA ALA A 157 1.74 -28.16 -14.63
C ALA A 157 1.05 -29.20 -15.53
N HIS A 158 1.57 -29.50 -16.72
CA HIS A 158 0.88 -30.37 -17.70
C HIS A 158 0.51 -31.77 -17.18
N ASN A 159 1.28 -32.32 -16.24
CA ASN A 159 1.02 -33.64 -15.64
C ASN A 159 -0.02 -33.62 -14.51
N VAL A 160 -0.51 -32.44 -14.11
CA VAL A 160 -1.50 -32.32 -13.04
C VAL A 160 -2.90 -32.54 -13.64
N VAL A 161 -3.38 -33.77 -13.50
CA VAL A 161 -4.68 -34.26 -13.99
C VAL A 161 -5.49 -34.81 -12.82
N ILE A 162 -6.81 -34.73 -12.89
CA ILE A 162 -7.69 -35.38 -11.91
C ILE A 162 -7.74 -36.89 -12.18
N ASN A 163 -7.11 -37.69 -11.32
CA ASN A 163 -7.01 -39.14 -11.50
C ASN A 163 -7.91 -39.95 -10.56
N SER A 164 -8.23 -39.39 -9.40
CA SER A 164 -9.01 -40.07 -8.35
C SER A 164 -10.12 -39.17 -7.82
N ARG A 165 -11.18 -39.76 -7.24
CA ARG A 165 -12.28 -38.97 -6.65
C ARG A 165 -11.90 -38.41 -5.28
N ASP A 166 -11.30 -39.24 -4.43
CA ASP A 166 -10.94 -38.90 -3.06
C ASP A 166 -9.64 -39.60 -2.68
N CYS A 167 -8.66 -38.84 -2.17
CA CYS A 167 -7.41 -39.41 -1.65
C CYS A 167 -7.50 -39.79 -0.16
N GLY A 168 -8.60 -39.48 0.52
CA GLY A 168 -8.79 -39.79 1.94
C GLY A 168 -8.04 -38.88 2.92
N THR A 169 -7.31 -37.87 2.42
CA THR A 169 -6.56 -36.95 3.28
C THR A 169 -7.46 -36.24 4.29
N LEU A 170 -7.01 -36.20 5.54
CA LEU A 170 -7.59 -35.39 6.60
C LEU A 170 -6.90 -34.02 6.72
N ASN A 171 -5.84 -33.80 5.94
CA ASN A 171 -5.06 -32.57 5.98
C ASN A 171 -5.75 -31.49 5.15
N GLY A 172 -5.94 -30.33 5.78
CA GLY A 172 -6.55 -29.15 5.18
C GLY A 172 -5.68 -27.92 5.30
N VAL A 173 -6.08 -26.87 4.60
CA VAL A 173 -5.54 -25.52 4.78
C VAL A 173 -6.64 -24.66 5.42
N GLN A 174 -6.27 -23.92 6.45
CA GLN A 174 -7.16 -22.94 7.07
C GLN A 174 -7.26 -21.71 6.14
N ILE A 175 -8.48 -21.39 5.70
CA ILE A 175 -8.75 -20.22 4.87
C ILE A 175 -9.49 -19.16 5.70
N GLU A 176 -9.01 -17.93 5.58
CA GLU A 176 -9.55 -16.73 6.22
C GLU A 176 -9.81 -15.66 5.16
N ALA A 177 -10.68 -14.70 5.49
CA ALA A 177 -10.85 -13.49 4.67
C ALA A 177 -9.50 -12.76 4.55
N LEU A 178 -9.13 -12.36 3.33
CA LEU A 178 -7.87 -11.64 3.10
C LEU A 178 -8.05 -10.17 3.54
N LYS A 179 -7.43 -9.80 4.66
CA LYS A 179 -7.49 -8.45 5.22
C LYS A 179 -6.15 -7.74 5.04
N SER A 180 -6.18 -6.47 4.63
CA SER A 180 -5.00 -5.59 4.60
C SER A 180 -5.26 -4.38 5.49
N GLY A 181 -4.89 -4.49 6.77
CA GLY A 181 -5.30 -3.52 7.77
C GLY A 181 -6.79 -3.71 8.09
N ASP A 182 -7.58 -2.64 7.97
CA ASP A 182 -9.02 -2.66 8.20
C ASP A 182 -9.83 -3.05 6.95
N ASP A 183 -9.21 -2.96 5.76
CA ASP A 183 -9.90 -3.23 4.50
C ASP A 183 -9.87 -4.73 4.19
N ILE A 184 -11.06 -5.30 4.02
CA ILE A 184 -11.24 -6.66 3.50
C ILE A 184 -11.01 -6.59 1.99
N ILE A 185 -9.90 -7.17 1.52
CA ILE A 185 -9.58 -7.23 0.09
C ILE A 185 -10.43 -8.32 -0.57
N GLU A 186 -10.47 -9.50 0.04
CA GLU A 186 -11.19 -10.66 -0.48
C GLU A 186 -12.00 -11.28 0.66
N PRO A 187 -13.35 -11.32 0.55
CA PRO A 187 -14.20 -11.88 1.59
C PRO A 187 -14.02 -13.39 1.70
N LEU A 188 -14.38 -13.95 2.87
CA LEU A 188 -14.27 -15.38 3.11
C LEU A 188 -15.11 -16.18 2.12
N LYS A 189 -16.31 -15.69 1.78
CA LYS A 189 -17.24 -16.28 0.80
C LYS A 189 -16.56 -16.64 -0.51
N GLU A 190 -15.85 -15.69 -1.13
CA GLU A 190 -15.22 -15.89 -2.44
C GLU A 190 -14.11 -16.94 -2.37
N ARG A 191 -13.36 -16.98 -1.26
CA ARG A 191 -12.23 -17.90 -1.08
C ARG A 191 -12.63 -19.35 -0.83
N ILE A 192 -13.77 -19.58 -0.18
CA ILE A 192 -14.26 -20.92 0.18
C ILE A 192 -15.19 -21.52 -0.88
N THR A 193 -15.81 -20.68 -1.73
CA THR A 193 -16.77 -21.14 -2.73
C THR A 193 -16.13 -22.18 -3.66
N GLY A 194 -16.79 -23.32 -3.80
CA GLY A 194 -16.35 -24.43 -4.64
C GLY A 194 -15.31 -25.35 -4.03
N ARG A 195 -14.83 -25.09 -2.80
CA ARG A 195 -13.90 -25.99 -2.10
C ARG A 195 -14.65 -27.06 -1.30
N VAL A 196 -13.92 -28.07 -0.83
CA VAL A 196 -14.46 -29.14 0.03
C VAL A 196 -14.07 -28.89 1.48
N ALA A 197 -15.03 -29.01 2.40
CA ALA A 197 -14.79 -28.87 3.83
C ALA A 197 -14.05 -30.08 4.40
N VAL A 198 -13.05 -29.85 5.27
CA VAL A 198 -12.38 -30.94 6.00
C VAL A 198 -13.13 -31.30 7.28
N GLU A 199 -13.70 -30.31 7.94
CA GLU A 199 -14.45 -30.46 9.19
C GLU A 199 -15.92 -30.07 9.01
N ASP A 200 -16.77 -30.54 9.92
CA ASP A 200 -18.18 -30.16 9.96
C ASP A 200 -18.31 -28.67 10.29
N ILE A 201 -18.82 -27.88 9.34
CA ILE A 201 -19.03 -26.45 9.52
C ILE A 201 -20.37 -26.25 10.24
N LYS A 202 -20.29 -25.80 11.50
CA LYS A 202 -21.47 -25.58 12.34
C LYS A 202 -21.80 -24.10 12.44
N ILE A 203 -23.07 -23.77 12.26
CA ILE A 203 -23.61 -22.42 12.34
C ILE A 203 -24.58 -22.35 13.53
N PRO A 204 -24.58 -21.26 14.32
CA PRO A 204 -25.60 -21.01 15.32
C PRO A 204 -26.94 -20.68 14.64
N ASP A 205 -27.97 -21.46 14.93
CA ASP A 205 -29.34 -21.22 14.46
C ASP A 205 -30.03 -20.07 15.24
N GLU A 206 -31.20 -19.60 14.79
CA GLU A 206 -31.96 -18.51 15.47
C GLU A 206 -32.28 -18.82 16.95
N ASN A 207 -32.27 -20.11 17.34
CA ASN A 207 -32.47 -20.59 18.71
C ASN A 207 -31.17 -20.96 19.47
N GLY A 208 -29.99 -20.60 18.94
CA GLY A 208 -28.70 -20.86 19.60
C GLY A 208 -28.22 -22.32 19.57
N LYS A 209 -28.89 -23.20 18.80
CA LYS A 209 -28.43 -24.57 18.55
C LYS A 209 -27.46 -24.59 17.37
N MET A 210 -26.34 -25.29 17.52
CA MET A 210 -25.34 -25.46 16.47
C MET A 210 -25.86 -26.46 15.43
N MET A 211 -26.35 -25.97 14.28
CA MET A 211 -26.68 -26.82 13.14
C MET A 211 -25.46 -27.03 12.26
N THR A 212 -25.28 -28.24 11.76
CA THR A 212 -24.21 -28.53 10.78
C THR A 212 -24.71 -28.13 9.40
N LEU A 213 -24.07 -27.12 8.80
CA LEU A 213 -24.44 -26.63 7.47
C LEU A 213 -23.83 -27.50 6.37
N VAL A 214 -22.53 -27.79 6.50
CA VAL A 214 -21.75 -28.61 5.57
C VAL A 214 -21.04 -29.68 6.38
N LYS A 215 -21.18 -30.94 5.98
CA LYS A 215 -20.45 -32.05 6.62
C LYS A 215 -19.01 -32.13 6.10
N SER A 216 -18.15 -32.77 6.87
CA SER A 216 -16.82 -33.17 6.43
C SER A 216 -16.90 -33.93 5.10
N GLY A 217 -16.12 -33.46 4.11
CA GLY A 217 -16.04 -34.07 2.78
C GLY A 217 -17.11 -33.63 1.78
N GLU A 218 -17.99 -32.70 2.14
CA GLU A 218 -18.98 -32.09 1.24
C GLU A 218 -18.43 -30.81 0.57
N TYR A 219 -18.95 -30.52 -0.63
CA TYR A 219 -18.61 -29.30 -1.38
C TYR A 219 -19.33 -28.08 -0.81
N ILE A 220 -18.63 -26.96 -0.77
CA ILE A 220 -19.17 -25.67 -0.34
C ILE A 220 -19.74 -24.98 -1.58
N TYR A 221 -21.06 -25.02 -1.75
CA TYR A 221 -21.74 -24.30 -2.81
C TYR A 221 -21.87 -22.81 -2.48
N PRO A 222 -22.14 -21.93 -3.47
CA PRO A 222 -22.29 -20.49 -3.25
C PRO A 222 -23.32 -20.13 -2.17
N GLU A 223 -24.42 -20.88 -2.09
CA GLU A 223 -25.46 -20.66 -1.06
C GLU A 223 -24.95 -20.95 0.36
N ASP A 224 -24.09 -21.96 0.51
CA ASP A 224 -23.50 -22.32 1.79
C ASP A 224 -22.44 -21.31 2.20
N ALA A 225 -21.63 -20.84 1.25
CA ALA A 225 -20.66 -19.78 1.48
C ALA A 225 -21.31 -18.48 2.00
N GLU A 226 -22.49 -18.10 1.49
CA GLU A 226 -23.24 -16.95 2.00
C GLU A 226 -23.75 -17.14 3.43
N LYS A 227 -24.20 -18.36 3.78
CA LYS A 227 -24.64 -18.67 5.14
C LYS A 227 -23.46 -18.66 6.12
N ILE A 228 -22.31 -19.19 5.71
CA ILE A 228 -21.06 -19.17 6.49
C ILE A 228 -20.62 -17.72 6.77
N GLU A 229 -20.71 -16.85 5.77
CA GLU A 229 -20.37 -15.43 5.93
C GLU A 229 -21.36 -14.70 6.85
N LYS A 230 -22.67 -14.94 6.70
CA LYS A 230 -23.72 -14.39 7.59
C LYS A 230 -23.54 -14.85 9.04
N ALA A 231 -23.07 -16.08 9.23
CA ALA A 231 -22.76 -16.64 10.55
C ALA A 231 -21.51 -16.02 11.20
N LYS A 232 -20.77 -15.17 10.48
CA LYS A 232 -19.54 -14.51 10.94
C LYS A 232 -18.45 -15.47 11.42
N ILE A 233 -18.31 -16.60 10.73
CA ILE A 233 -17.20 -17.54 10.95
C ILE A 233 -15.91 -16.87 10.47
N GLU A 234 -14.86 -16.91 11.30
CA GLU A 234 -13.59 -16.23 10.99
C GLU A 234 -12.70 -17.04 10.04
N SER A 235 -12.69 -18.36 10.20
CA SER A 235 -11.84 -19.26 9.42
C SER A 235 -12.52 -20.61 9.17
N VAL A 236 -12.19 -21.26 8.05
CA VAL A 236 -12.70 -22.58 7.66
C VAL A 236 -11.56 -23.46 7.20
N PHE A 237 -11.55 -24.71 7.66
CA PHE A 237 -10.64 -25.74 7.15
C PHE A 237 -11.19 -26.37 5.88
N VAL A 238 -10.45 -26.21 4.78
CA VAL A 238 -10.83 -26.76 3.48
C VAL A 238 -9.71 -27.63 2.92
N ARG A 239 -10.07 -28.56 2.05
CA ARG A 239 -9.09 -29.35 1.30
C ARG A 239 -8.36 -28.45 0.29
N SER A 240 -7.14 -28.87 -0.02
CA SER A 240 -6.26 -28.16 -0.95
C SER A 240 -5.53 -29.15 -1.84
N VAL A 241 -5.18 -28.70 -3.05
CA VAL A 241 -4.33 -29.44 -3.98
C VAL A 241 -2.94 -29.69 -3.37
N LEU A 242 -2.46 -28.81 -2.49
CA LEU A 242 -1.16 -28.94 -1.82
C LEU A 242 -1.13 -30.02 -0.73
N THR A 243 -2.27 -30.37 -0.16
CA THR A 243 -2.40 -31.41 0.89
C THR A 243 -2.94 -32.74 0.33
N CYS A 244 -3.00 -32.86 -0.99
CA CYS A 244 -3.48 -34.06 -1.67
C CYS A 244 -2.45 -35.19 -1.53
N GLU A 245 -2.93 -36.37 -1.14
CA GLU A 245 -2.11 -37.59 -0.95
C GLU A 245 -2.28 -38.59 -2.12
N SER A 246 -2.76 -38.12 -3.28
CA SER A 246 -2.84 -38.94 -4.50
C SER A 246 -1.42 -39.21 -5.03
N GLU A 247 -1.11 -40.45 -5.41
CA GLU A 247 0.22 -40.83 -5.93
C GLU A 247 0.50 -40.15 -7.27
N ASP A 248 -0.47 -40.21 -8.20
CA ASP A 248 -0.41 -39.55 -9.50
C ASP A 248 -1.54 -38.52 -9.63
N GLY A 249 -1.19 -37.29 -10.03
CA GLY A 249 -2.15 -36.22 -10.25
C GLY A 249 -2.81 -35.71 -8.96
N VAL A 250 -4.08 -35.34 -9.04
CA VAL A 250 -4.82 -34.73 -7.92
C VAL A 250 -6.19 -35.39 -7.77
N CYS A 251 -6.71 -35.40 -6.54
CA CYS A 251 -8.05 -35.90 -6.25
C CYS A 251 -9.14 -34.85 -6.55
N SER A 252 -10.29 -35.26 -7.08
CA SER A 252 -11.43 -34.37 -7.40
C SER A 252 -11.86 -33.54 -6.19
N LYS A 253 -12.02 -34.17 -5.00
CA LYS A 253 -12.35 -33.44 -3.76
C LYS A 253 -11.28 -32.46 -3.26
N CYS A 254 -10.03 -32.65 -3.65
CA CYS A 254 -8.91 -31.80 -3.24
C CYS A 254 -8.85 -30.51 -4.08
N PHE A 255 -9.31 -30.63 -5.33
CA PHE A 255 -9.49 -29.51 -6.25
C PHE A 255 -10.79 -28.76 -5.95
N GLY A 256 -11.91 -29.48 -5.83
CA GLY A 256 -13.24 -28.93 -5.61
C GLY A 256 -14.09 -28.89 -6.88
N LEU A 257 -14.91 -27.86 -7.02
CA LEU A 257 -15.78 -27.65 -8.18
C LEU A 257 -15.01 -27.04 -9.36
N ASN A 258 -15.43 -27.40 -10.56
CA ASN A 258 -15.03 -26.70 -11.77
C ASN A 258 -15.75 -25.35 -11.81
N LEU A 259 -14.99 -24.25 -11.74
CA LEU A 259 -15.53 -22.89 -11.70
C LEU A 259 -16.26 -22.47 -12.99
N ALA A 260 -16.02 -23.16 -14.11
CA ALA A 260 -16.69 -22.87 -15.39
C ALA A 260 -18.09 -23.48 -15.46
N THR A 261 -18.29 -24.67 -14.91
CA THR A 261 -19.57 -25.41 -14.95
C THR A 261 -20.32 -25.39 -13.62
N SER A 262 -19.66 -24.99 -12.53
CA SER A 262 -20.14 -25.10 -11.15
C SER A 262 -20.52 -26.52 -10.72
N GLN A 263 -19.91 -27.53 -11.35
CA GLN A 263 -20.11 -28.94 -11.07
C GLN A 263 -18.84 -29.57 -10.50
N GLU A 264 -18.96 -30.77 -9.95
CA GLU A 264 -17.82 -31.56 -9.51
C GLU A 264 -16.86 -31.80 -10.68
N ILE A 265 -15.57 -31.70 -10.43
CA ILE A 265 -14.59 -31.88 -11.49
C ILE A 265 -14.50 -33.34 -11.94
N GLU A 266 -14.53 -33.55 -13.25
CA GLU A 266 -14.54 -34.89 -13.84
C GLU A 266 -13.15 -35.55 -13.81
N LEU A 267 -13.14 -36.88 -13.81
CA LEU A 267 -11.90 -37.65 -13.91
C LEU A 267 -11.31 -37.46 -15.32
N GLY A 268 -10.00 -37.23 -15.39
CA GLY A 268 -9.27 -36.98 -16.63
C GLY A 268 -9.14 -35.50 -17.01
N GLU A 269 -9.73 -34.57 -16.25
CA GLU A 269 -9.62 -33.14 -16.55
C GLU A 269 -8.21 -32.61 -16.24
N ALA A 270 -7.61 -31.91 -17.21
CA ALA A 270 -6.23 -31.41 -17.14
C ALA A 270 -6.14 -30.08 -16.37
N VAL A 271 -6.41 -30.14 -15.06
CA VAL A 271 -6.45 -28.97 -14.17
C VAL A 271 -5.18 -28.14 -14.15
N GLY A 272 -4.01 -28.76 -14.35
CA GLY A 272 -2.75 -28.02 -14.39
C GLY A 272 -2.65 -27.05 -15.58
N ILE A 273 -3.12 -27.46 -16.75
CA ILE A 273 -3.16 -26.60 -17.95
C ILE A 273 -4.16 -25.47 -17.73
N ILE A 274 -5.33 -25.77 -17.19
CA ILE A 274 -6.37 -24.79 -16.88
C ILE A 274 -5.82 -23.75 -15.89
N ALA A 275 -5.20 -24.20 -14.78
CA ALA A 275 -4.61 -23.31 -13.78
C ALA A 275 -3.49 -22.41 -14.36
N ALA A 276 -2.62 -22.96 -15.21
CA ALA A 276 -1.58 -22.18 -15.86
C ALA A 276 -2.16 -21.09 -16.78
N GLN A 277 -3.23 -21.40 -17.54
CA GLN A 277 -3.93 -20.43 -18.38
C GLN A 277 -4.67 -19.36 -17.55
N SER A 278 -5.33 -19.76 -16.46
CA SER A 278 -6.03 -18.87 -15.54
C SER A 278 -5.11 -17.86 -14.84
N ILE A 279 -3.80 -18.13 -14.79
CA ILE A 279 -2.78 -17.18 -14.30
C ILE A 279 -2.19 -16.39 -15.47
N GLY A 280 -1.86 -17.07 -16.57
CA GLY A 280 -1.10 -16.52 -17.69
C GLY A 280 -1.87 -15.53 -18.59
N GLU A 281 -3.11 -15.86 -18.97
CA GLU A 281 -3.94 -14.97 -19.81
C GLU A 281 -4.23 -13.65 -19.10
N PRO A 282 -4.71 -13.65 -17.83
CA PRO A 282 -4.92 -12.40 -17.11
C PRO A 282 -3.64 -11.61 -16.88
N GLY A 283 -2.51 -12.28 -16.61
CA GLY A 283 -1.21 -11.62 -16.47
C GLY A 283 -0.79 -10.87 -17.74
N THR A 284 -1.01 -11.47 -18.90
CA THR A 284 -0.75 -10.84 -20.20
C THR A 284 -1.74 -9.71 -20.47
N GLN A 285 -3.02 -9.91 -20.16
CA GLN A 285 -4.08 -8.94 -20.35
C GLN A 285 -3.90 -7.68 -19.48
N LEU A 286 -3.51 -7.85 -18.21
CA LEU A 286 -3.16 -6.75 -17.31
C LEU A 286 -1.98 -5.96 -17.85
N THR A 287 -0.99 -6.64 -18.42
CA THR A 287 0.17 -5.99 -19.06
C THR A 287 -0.21 -5.21 -20.33
N LEU A 288 -1.31 -5.55 -20.99
CA LEU A 288 -1.82 -4.79 -22.13
C LEU A 288 -2.71 -3.61 -21.66
N ARG A 289 -3.68 -3.87 -20.78
CA ARG A 289 -4.71 -2.88 -20.39
C ARG A 289 -4.16 -1.71 -19.56
N THR A 290 -3.24 -1.95 -18.63
CA THR A 290 -2.80 -0.91 -17.67
C THR A 290 -1.95 0.18 -18.32
N PHE A 291 -1.22 -0.14 -19.40
CA PHE A 291 -0.30 0.79 -20.04
C PHE A 291 -0.96 1.71 -21.09
N HIS A 292 -2.18 1.39 -21.53
CA HIS A 292 -2.96 2.25 -22.42
C HIS A 292 -3.56 3.48 -21.73
N ILE A 293 -3.41 3.62 -20.41
CA ILE A 293 -3.86 4.80 -19.65
C ILE A 293 -2.93 6.03 -19.89
N GLY A 294 -1.86 5.86 -20.67
CA GLY A 294 -1.17 6.98 -21.34
C GLY A 294 -0.21 7.76 -20.45
N GLY A 295 0.47 7.08 -19.52
CA GLY A 295 1.54 7.66 -18.71
C GLY A 295 1.08 8.63 -17.63
N THR A 296 -0.25 8.74 -17.38
CA THR A 296 -0.76 9.53 -16.27
C THR A 296 -0.43 8.82 -14.96
N ALA A 297 0.36 9.47 -14.11
CA ALA A 297 0.70 8.93 -12.81
C ALA A 297 -0.47 9.17 -11.84
N SER A 298 -1.06 8.10 -11.32
CA SER A 298 -1.95 8.17 -10.15
C SER A 298 -1.17 7.72 -8.93
N ARG A 299 -0.89 8.65 -8.02
CA ARG A 299 -0.37 8.35 -6.69
C ARG A 299 -1.56 8.23 -5.76
N GLU A 300 -1.71 7.10 -5.07
CA GLU A 300 -2.59 7.06 -3.91
C GLU A 300 -2.00 7.99 -2.85
N LEU A 301 -2.79 8.97 -2.43
CA LEU A 301 -2.41 9.85 -1.33
C LEU A 301 -2.34 9.01 -0.05
N GLU A 302 -1.13 8.87 0.51
CA GLU A 302 -1.01 8.33 1.86
C GLU A 302 -1.73 9.29 2.82
N LYS A 303 -2.68 8.76 3.58
CA LYS A 303 -3.38 9.53 4.61
C LYS A 303 -2.34 10.01 5.61
N SER A 304 -2.25 11.31 5.84
CA SER A 304 -1.38 11.93 6.85
C SER A 304 -2.11 12.20 8.17
N GLU A 305 -3.43 12.01 8.19
CA GLU A 305 -4.30 12.25 9.34
C GLU A 305 -5.37 11.17 9.43
N ILE A 306 -5.76 10.85 10.68
CA ILE A 306 -6.89 9.99 10.99
C ILE A 306 -7.89 10.79 11.81
N LYS A 307 -9.13 10.81 11.31
CA LYS A 307 -10.29 11.41 11.97
C LYS A 307 -11.21 10.33 12.54
N ALA A 308 -12.02 10.70 13.53
CA ALA A 308 -13.00 9.81 14.12
C ALA A 308 -14.17 9.54 13.15
N ASP A 309 -14.42 8.26 12.85
CA ASP A 309 -15.50 7.86 11.93
C ASP A 309 -16.90 8.03 12.55
N PHE A 310 -17.00 7.89 13.87
CA PHE A 310 -18.23 7.92 14.65
C PHE A 310 -17.98 8.43 16.07
N ASP A 311 -19.05 8.86 16.72
CA ASP A 311 -19.00 9.30 18.12
C ASP A 311 -18.66 8.10 19.01
N GLY A 312 -17.66 8.27 19.85
CA GLY A 312 -17.13 7.15 20.63
C GLY A 312 -16.16 7.57 21.72
N LYS A 313 -15.79 6.59 22.55
CA LYS A 313 -14.75 6.70 23.56
C LYS A 313 -13.45 6.13 23.02
N ILE A 314 -12.37 6.82 23.28
CA ILE A 314 -11.01 6.42 22.90
C ILE A 314 -10.40 5.59 24.04
N GLU A 315 -9.72 4.51 23.68
CA GLU A 315 -8.95 3.66 24.60
C GLU A 315 -7.59 3.37 23.99
N PHE A 316 -6.52 3.70 24.71
CA PHE A 316 -5.15 3.46 24.27
C PHE A 316 -4.69 2.06 24.69
N LYS A 317 -3.96 1.40 23.80
CA LYS A 317 -3.27 0.14 24.10
C LYS A 317 -1.83 0.23 23.62
N ASP A 318 -0.91 0.03 24.56
CA ASP A 318 0.54 0.04 24.32
C ASP A 318 1.04 1.36 23.69
N ILE A 319 0.44 2.50 24.07
CA ILE A 319 0.82 3.83 23.60
C ILE A 319 1.55 4.60 24.68
N ASP A 320 2.82 4.88 24.42
CA ASP A 320 3.61 5.84 25.17
C ASP A 320 3.66 7.19 24.44
N MET A 321 3.38 8.26 25.17
CA MET A 321 3.40 9.63 24.66
C MET A 321 4.41 10.49 25.42
N ILE A 322 5.07 11.38 24.69
CA ILE A 322 5.93 12.42 25.25
C ILE A 322 5.45 13.77 24.75
N LYS A 323 5.48 14.79 25.63
CA LYS A 323 5.27 16.18 25.25
C LYS A 323 6.56 16.78 24.74
N ASN A 324 6.52 17.36 23.55
CA ASN A 324 7.64 18.09 22.98
C ASN A 324 7.76 19.51 23.58
N SER A 325 8.88 20.19 23.30
CA SER A 325 9.14 21.60 23.61
C SER A 325 8.03 22.56 23.13
N ALA A 326 7.33 22.21 22.05
CA ALA A 326 6.16 22.93 21.52
C ALA A 326 4.82 22.60 22.19
N GLY A 327 4.79 21.71 23.19
CA GLY A 327 3.58 21.28 23.90
C GLY A 327 2.73 20.23 23.18
N GLU A 328 3.19 19.73 22.03
CA GLU A 328 2.51 18.67 21.26
C GLU A 328 2.78 17.28 21.87
N ASN A 329 1.76 16.42 21.92
CA ASN A 329 1.92 15.02 22.34
C ASN A 329 2.39 14.17 21.14
N ILE A 330 3.56 13.55 21.26
CA ILE A 330 4.17 12.71 20.23
C ILE A 330 4.20 11.26 20.70
N CYS A 331 3.82 10.33 19.83
CA CYS A 331 3.84 8.90 20.08
C CYS A 331 5.25 8.30 19.92
N ILE A 332 5.69 7.51 20.88
CA ILE A 332 7.00 6.80 20.86
C ILE A 332 6.86 5.28 20.84
N SER A 333 5.65 4.79 21.05
CA SER A 333 5.38 3.37 20.83
C SER A 333 5.51 3.00 19.35
N ARG A 334 6.19 1.88 19.06
CA ARG A 334 6.28 1.29 17.71
C ARG A 334 5.10 0.36 17.38
N ALA A 335 4.36 -0.07 18.41
CA ALA A 335 3.27 -1.04 18.32
C ALA A 335 2.02 -0.56 19.07
N GLY A 336 1.76 0.75 19.06
CA GLY A 336 0.60 1.34 19.74
C GLY A 336 -0.70 1.26 18.93
N PHE A 337 -1.79 0.98 19.61
CA PHE A 337 -3.14 0.93 19.03
C PHE A 337 -4.10 1.87 19.78
N ILE A 338 -4.90 2.62 19.02
CA ILE A 338 -6.01 3.41 19.54
C ILE A 338 -7.30 2.68 19.17
N TYR A 339 -8.12 2.36 20.17
CA TYR A 339 -9.45 1.81 19.95
C TYR A 339 -10.50 2.91 20.08
N LEU A 340 -11.34 3.05 19.05
CA LEU A 340 -12.53 3.88 19.08
C LEU A 340 -13.76 2.98 19.34
N LYS A 341 -14.33 3.08 20.54
CA LYS A 341 -15.52 2.32 20.97
C LYS A 341 -16.77 3.19 20.90
N SER A 342 -17.76 2.80 20.10
CA SER A 342 -19.08 3.43 20.11
C SER A 342 -19.97 2.85 21.22
N LEU A 343 -21.04 3.56 21.58
CA LEU A 343 -22.09 3.08 22.48
C LEU A 343 -22.78 1.80 21.91
N ASP A 344 -22.83 1.66 20.59
CA ASP A 344 -23.46 0.54 19.87
C ASP A 344 -22.53 -0.68 19.64
N LYS A 345 -21.56 -0.92 20.53
CA LYS A 345 -20.58 -2.03 20.45
C LYS A 345 -19.68 -2.07 19.20
N LYS A 346 -19.69 -1.05 18.34
CA LYS A 346 -18.72 -0.93 17.24
C LYS A 346 -17.35 -0.54 17.81
N LYS A 347 -16.32 -1.33 17.48
CA LYS A 347 -14.92 -1.08 17.87
C LYS A 347 -14.09 -0.92 16.59
N LYS A 348 -13.41 0.21 16.44
CA LYS A 348 -12.43 0.44 15.37
C LYS A 348 -11.03 0.44 15.97
N GLU A 349 -10.10 -0.25 15.33
CA GLU A 349 -8.69 -0.30 15.72
C GLU A 349 -7.88 0.62 14.82
N ILE A 350 -7.12 1.53 15.42
CA ILE A 350 -6.29 2.49 14.71
C ILE A 350 -4.84 2.24 15.12
N LYS A 351 -4.02 1.77 14.20
CA LYS A 351 -2.59 1.60 14.43
C LYS A 351 -1.90 2.96 14.40
N VAL A 352 -1.19 3.31 15.47
CA VAL A 352 -0.43 4.56 15.58
C VAL A 352 1.00 4.33 15.08
N ILE A 353 1.50 5.27 14.31
CA ILE A 353 2.87 5.24 13.78
C ILE A 353 3.80 5.96 14.78
N TYR A 354 5.03 5.48 14.91
CA TYR A 354 6.07 6.15 15.68
C TYR A 354 6.29 7.58 15.18
N GLY A 355 6.32 8.54 16.10
CA GLY A 355 6.49 9.96 15.81
C GLY A 355 5.23 10.68 15.33
N SER A 356 4.07 10.02 15.33
CA SER A 356 2.80 10.69 15.09
C SER A 356 2.42 11.63 16.24
N ARG A 357 1.81 12.76 15.90
CA ARG A 357 1.18 13.69 16.85
C ARG A 357 -0.21 13.19 17.20
N ILE A 358 -0.51 13.10 18.49
CA ILE A 358 -1.80 12.64 19.01
C ILE A 358 -2.53 13.85 19.62
N PHE A 359 -3.76 14.12 19.17
CA PHE A 359 -4.56 15.26 19.66
C PHE A 359 -5.54 14.88 20.78
N VAL A 360 -5.72 13.58 21.00
CA VAL A 360 -6.71 13.02 21.93
C VAL A 360 -6.03 12.38 23.14
N SER A 361 -6.75 12.30 24.25
CA SER A 361 -6.29 11.64 25.48
C SER A 361 -6.97 10.29 25.70
N ASP A 362 -6.34 9.42 26.48
CA ASP A 362 -6.95 8.13 26.84
C ASP A 362 -8.26 8.34 27.61
N GLY A 363 -9.30 7.61 27.22
CA GLY A 363 -10.64 7.72 27.79
C GLY A 363 -11.46 8.94 27.32
N GLN A 364 -10.94 9.80 26.44
CA GLN A 364 -11.66 10.94 25.91
C GLN A 364 -12.83 10.52 25.00
N HIS A 365 -13.95 11.23 25.10
CA HIS A 365 -15.03 11.13 24.12
C HIS A 365 -14.76 12.04 22.94
N VAL A 366 -14.78 11.48 21.73
CA VAL A 366 -14.59 12.21 20.48
C VAL A 366 -15.88 12.22 19.67
N LYS A 367 -16.08 13.32 18.95
CA LYS A 367 -17.15 13.44 17.95
C LYS A 367 -16.68 12.97 16.59
N LYS A 368 -17.61 12.58 15.74
CA LYS A 368 -17.36 12.30 14.33
C LYS A 368 -16.62 13.48 13.67
N ASP A 369 -15.63 13.15 12.85
CA ASP A 369 -14.70 14.04 12.15
C ASP A 369 -13.65 14.76 13.01
N GLU A 370 -13.56 14.46 14.31
CA GLU A 370 -12.51 14.99 15.19
C GLU A 370 -11.15 14.34 14.87
N LEU A 371 -10.08 15.15 14.88
CA LEU A 371 -8.71 14.72 14.60
C LEU A 371 -8.16 13.87 15.75
N ILE A 372 -7.75 12.63 15.45
CA ILE A 372 -7.18 11.71 16.44
C ILE A 372 -5.65 11.76 16.36
N VAL A 373 -5.10 11.50 15.17
CA VAL A 373 -3.65 11.37 14.95
C VAL A 373 -3.26 12.07 13.64
N GLN A 374 -2.09 12.72 13.63
CA GLN A 374 -1.47 13.29 12.43
C GLN A 374 0.01 12.94 12.36
N TRP A 375 0.54 12.68 11.17
CA TRP A 375 1.96 12.44 10.94
C TRP A 375 2.41 12.94 9.57
N ASN A 376 3.72 13.00 9.38
CA ASN A 376 4.30 13.26 8.07
C ASN A 376 4.56 11.90 7.37
N PRO A 377 3.91 11.60 6.22
CA PRO A 377 4.09 10.32 5.53
C PRO A 377 5.51 10.16 4.95
N HIS A 378 6.17 11.26 4.59
CA HIS A 378 7.45 11.26 3.87
C HIS A 378 8.67 11.24 4.79
N ILE A 379 8.46 11.37 6.12
CA ILE A 379 9.52 11.53 7.09
C ILE A 379 9.24 10.64 8.28
N MET A 380 10.19 9.78 8.61
CA MET A 380 10.24 9.11 9.90
C MET A 380 11.18 9.90 10.83
N PRO A 381 10.64 10.61 11.84
CA PRO A 381 11.48 11.30 12.82
C PRO A 381 12.13 10.28 13.77
N ILE A 382 13.30 10.60 14.29
CA ILE A 382 13.95 9.94 15.43
C ILE A 382 13.87 10.92 16.60
N ILE A 383 13.17 10.55 17.67
CA ILE A 383 12.81 11.45 18.77
C ILE A 383 13.61 11.12 20.02
N ALA A 384 14.02 12.16 20.74
CA ALA A 384 14.68 12.04 22.04
C ALA A 384 13.67 11.70 23.15
N GLU A 385 13.83 10.57 23.81
CA GLU A 385 13.02 10.17 24.97
C GLU A 385 13.46 10.84 26.27
N LYS A 386 14.70 11.35 26.31
CA LYS A 386 15.31 11.99 27.47
C LYS A 386 15.95 13.32 27.08
N SER A 387 16.03 14.22 28.05
CA SER A 387 16.73 15.49 27.90
C SER A 387 18.23 15.31 28.20
N GLY A 388 19.08 16.13 27.58
CA GLY A 388 20.52 16.15 27.83
C GLY A 388 21.30 16.75 26.67
N LYS A 389 22.63 16.61 26.68
CA LYS A 389 23.49 17.09 25.59
C LYS A 389 23.71 16.01 24.54
N ALA A 390 23.52 16.36 23.28
CA ALA A 390 23.76 15.48 22.14
C ALA A 390 25.26 15.26 21.95
N LYS A 391 25.70 14.02 21.74
CA LYS A 391 27.07 13.69 21.40
C LYS A 391 27.15 12.69 20.27
N TYR A 392 27.95 13.01 19.28
CA TYR A 392 28.20 12.15 18.13
C TYR A 392 29.16 11.02 18.49
N LEU A 393 28.80 9.79 18.14
CA LEU A 393 29.61 8.59 18.33
C LEU A 393 29.65 7.79 17.03
N ASP A 394 30.85 7.47 16.54
CA ASP A 394 31.09 6.85 15.21
C ASP A 394 30.60 7.69 14.00
N ILE A 395 30.33 8.99 14.19
CA ILE A 395 29.99 9.95 13.14
C ILE A 395 31.25 10.74 12.78
N VAL A 396 31.86 10.40 11.65
CA VAL A 396 33.13 10.99 11.17
C VAL A 396 32.91 11.53 9.76
N GLU A 397 33.25 12.80 9.58
CA GLU A 397 33.16 13.51 8.31
C GLU A 397 33.96 12.80 7.20
N GLY A 398 33.35 12.65 6.03
CA GLY A 398 33.92 11.98 4.86
C GLY A 398 33.90 10.45 4.90
N ARG A 399 33.56 9.82 6.03
CA ARG A 399 33.39 8.36 6.15
C ARG A 399 31.94 7.96 6.40
N THR A 400 31.42 8.30 7.57
CA THR A 400 30.04 7.97 7.99
C THR A 400 29.11 9.18 7.91
N LEU A 401 29.67 10.39 7.81
CA LEU A 401 28.95 11.64 7.62
C LEU A 401 29.33 12.26 6.28
N HIS A 402 28.32 12.63 5.50
CA HIS A 402 28.47 13.42 4.30
C HIS A 402 27.68 14.71 4.46
N GLU A 403 28.40 15.81 4.41
CA GLU A 403 27.82 17.13 4.42
C GLU A 403 27.49 17.52 2.98
N GLU A 404 26.20 17.53 2.64
CA GLU A 404 25.74 18.01 1.36
C GLU A 404 25.22 19.43 1.56
N ARG A 405 25.87 20.39 0.89
CA ARG A 405 25.36 21.75 0.87
C ARG A 405 24.17 21.79 -0.07
N ASN A 406 22.99 22.02 0.49
CA ASN A 406 21.79 22.16 -0.30
C ASN A 406 21.95 23.37 -1.24
N LYS A 407 21.85 23.12 -2.55
CA LYS A 407 22.16 24.10 -3.61
C LYS A 407 21.26 25.32 -3.60
N VAL A 408 20.09 25.22 -2.96
CA VAL A 408 19.06 26.27 -2.92
C VAL A 408 19.15 27.09 -1.65
N THR A 409 19.28 26.43 -0.50
CA THR A 409 19.20 27.07 0.83
C THR A 409 20.56 27.50 1.36
N GLY A 410 21.64 26.90 0.86
CA GLY A 410 22.98 27.06 1.39
C GLY A 410 23.20 26.41 2.76
N ILE A 411 22.15 25.81 3.36
CA ILE A 411 22.20 25.06 4.61
C ILE A 411 22.96 23.75 4.36
N ILE A 412 23.80 23.39 5.32
CA ILE A 412 24.59 22.16 5.27
C ILE A 412 23.71 21.04 5.82
N GLU A 413 23.26 20.13 4.96
CA GLU A 413 22.55 18.93 5.36
C GLU A 413 23.57 17.84 5.70
N ARG A 414 23.48 17.32 6.92
CA ARG A 414 24.38 16.28 7.43
C ARG A 414 23.75 14.91 7.26
N LYS A 415 24.12 14.22 6.20
CA LYS A 415 23.55 12.92 5.83
C LYS A 415 24.48 11.78 6.18
N ILE A 416 23.94 10.71 6.75
CA ILE A 416 24.72 9.51 7.10
C ILE A 416 24.86 8.59 5.89
N ILE A 417 26.08 8.18 5.60
CA ILE A 417 26.41 7.24 4.53
C ILE A 417 26.84 5.91 5.13
N ALA A 418 26.37 4.80 4.53
CA ALA A 418 26.86 3.47 4.85
C ALA A 418 28.30 3.30 4.35
N TYR A 419 29.25 3.20 5.28
CA TYR A 419 30.64 2.91 4.95
C TYR A 419 30.87 1.39 4.91
N LYS A 420 31.52 0.89 3.84
CA LYS A 420 31.71 -0.55 3.60
C LYS A 420 32.89 -1.17 4.37
N GLY A 421 33.73 -0.37 5.04
CA GLY A 421 34.92 -0.84 5.78
C GLY A 421 34.82 -0.58 7.28
N ALA A 422 35.15 -1.56 8.13
CA ALA A 422 35.00 -1.52 9.59
C ALA A 422 33.57 -1.21 10.11
N LYS A 423 33.23 -1.82 11.25
CA LYS A 423 31.90 -1.83 11.90
C LYS A 423 31.58 -0.47 12.57
N HIS A 424 31.62 0.64 11.83
CA HIS A 424 31.17 1.92 12.34
C HIS A 424 29.65 1.94 12.41
N ASN A 425 29.11 2.07 13.62
CA ASN A 425 27.67 2.16 13.86
C ASN A 425 27.38 3.59 14.29
N PRO A 426 27.05 4.52 13.38
CA PRO A 426 26.82 5.92 13.73
C PRO A 426 25.65 6.04 14.71
N ARG A 427 25.87 6.73 15.82
CA ARG A 427 24.89 6.92 16.90
C ARG A 427 24.97 8.33 17.47
N ILE A 428 23.84 8.82 17.94
CA ILE A 428 23.76 10.01 18.78
C ILE A 428 23.46 9.56 20.19
N VAL A 429 24.33 9.94 21.13
CA VAL A 429 24.21 9.63 22.54
C VAL A 429 23.77 10.89 23.28
N ILE A 430 22.87 10.75 24.24
CA ILE A 430 22.45 11.85 25.11
C ILE A 430 23.22 11.72 26.44
N GLU A 431 24.00 12.76 26.79
CA GLU A 431 24.76 12.84 28.03
C GLU A 431 24.14 13.86 29.01
N GLU A 432 24.04 13.51 30.29
CA GLU A 432 23.70 14.43 31.39
C GLU A 432 24.71 14.21 32.51
N GLY A 433 25.41 15.27 32.94
CA GLY A 433 26.44 15.17 33.98
C GLY A 433 27.62 14.24 33.66
N GLY A 434 27.91 13.99 32.37
CA GLY A 434 29.03 13.14 31.93
C GLY A 434 28.75 11.64 31.89
N LYS A 435 27.49 11.21 32.13
CA LYS A 435 27.04 9.82 31.92
C LYS A 435 26.12 9.73 30.71
N THR A 436 26.30 8.68 29.91
CA THR A 436 25.45 8.37 28.75
C THR A 436 24.11 7.81 29.25
N ILE A 437 23.01 8.53 29.00
CA ILE A 437 21.69 8.16 29.50
C ILE A 437 20.91 7.33 28.47
N ASP A 438 21.13 7.63 27.19
CA ASP A 438 20.45 6.99 26.07
C ASP A 438 21.26 7.08 24.78
N SER A 439 21.03 6.17 23.83
CA SER A 439 21.79 6.06 22.58
C SER A 439 20.88 5.71 21.40
N TYR A 440 20.80 6.62 20.43
CA TYR A 440 20.02 6.48 19.21
C TYR A 440 20.92 6.07 18.04
N GLN A 441 20.72 4.86 17.52
CA GLN A 441 21.41 4.41 16.30
C GLN A 441 20.79 5.08 15.08
N LEU A 442 21.65 5.55 14.18
CA LEU A 442 21.23 6.21 12.96
C LEU A 442 21.46 5.27 11.76
N PRO A 443 20.40 4.90 11.03
CA PRO A 443 20.57 4.12 9.82
C PRO A 443 21.21 4.96 8.71
N ALA A 444 21.67 4.29 7.65
CA ALA A 444 22.08 4.96 6.43
C ALA A 444 20.94 5.82 5.87
N ASP A 445 21.30 6.94 5.23
CA ASP A 445 20.38 7.96 4.72
C ASP A 445 19.63 8.80 5.77
N ALA A 446 19.90 8.62 7.06
CA ALA A 446 19.41 9.52 8.10
C ALA A 446 20.06 10.92 7.97
N ILE A 447 19.25 11.96 8.07
CA ILE A 447 19.67 13.36 8.11
C ILE A 447 19.65 13.82 9.56
N ILE A 448 20.81 14.27 10.04
CA ILE A 448 20.98 14.77 11.41
C ILE A 448 20.53 16.22 11.47
N ILE A 449 19.73 16.57 12.48
CA ILE A 449 19.22 17.94 12.69
C ILE A 449 20.00 18.65 13.80
N VAL A 450 20.29 17.93 14.88
CA VAL A 450 20.95 18.48 16.06
C VAL A 450 22.46 18.61 15.85
N ASP A 451 23.08 19.61 16.47
CA ASP A 451 24.54 19.78 16.49
C ASP A 451 25.21 18.96 17.61
N ASN A 452 26.51 18.68 17.44
CA ASN A 452 27.30 18.02 18.48
C ASN A 452 27.49 18.97 19.68
N GLY A 453 26.99 18.58 20.85
CA GLY A 453 27.02 19.37 22.09
C GLY A 453 25.78 20.22 22.33
N GLU A 454 24.78 20.19 21.45
CA GLU A 454 23.52 20.92 21.60
C GLU A 454 22.67 20.34 22.75
N GLU A 455 21.95 21.21 23.47
CA GLU A 455 21.01 20.80 24.52
C GLU A 455 19.67 20.38 23.91
N ILE A 456 19.33 19.11 24.06
CA ILE A 456 18.09 18.50 23.55
C ILE A 456 17.10 18.36 24.72
N LYS A 457 15.84 18.72 24.48
CA LYS A 457 14.74 18.41 25.41
C LYS A 457 14.05 17.12 25.01
N LYS A 458 13.50 16.45 26.01
CA LYS A 458 12.60 15.31 25.84
C LYS A 458 11.48 15.65 24.83
N GLY A 459 11.35 14.85 23.78
CA GLY A 459 10.40 15.01 22.68
C GLY A 459 10.94 15.68 21.41
N ASP A 460 12.14 16.26 21.44
CA ASP A 460 12.74 16.91 20.27
C ASP A 460 13.19 15.87 19.22
N ILE A 461 13.18 16.26 17.94
CA ILE A 461 13.57 15.40 16.82
C ILE A 461 15.09 15.52 16.60
N ILE A 462 15.80 14.42 16.82
CA ILE A 462 17.27 14.34 16.71
C ILE A 462 17.69 14.19 15.23
N ALA A 463 16.99 13.34 14.50
CA ALA A 463 17.27 13.03 13.11
C ALA A 463 15.99 12.70 12.35
N LYS A 464 16.03 12.82 11.02
CA LYS A 464 14.93 12.49 10.12
C LYS A 464 15.41 11.49 9.08
N ILE A 465 14.58 10.50 8.79
CA ILE A 465 14.80 9.58 7.68
C ILE A 465 13.72 9.88 6.66
N HIS A 466 14.12 10.16 5.42
CA HIS A 466 13.16 10.21 4.32
C HIS A 466 12.66 8.81 4.05
N ARG A 467 11.35 8.64 4.18
CA ARG A 467 10.72 7.39 3.81
C ARG A 467 10.49 7.44 2.30
N ASP A 468 11.10 6.51 1.57
CA ASP A 468 10.69 6.26 0.20
C ASP A 468 9.23 5.84 0.24
N VAL A 469 8.36 6.70 -0.28
CA VAL A 469 6.93 6.43 -0.34
C VAL A 469 6.73 5.12 -1.07
N ALA A 470 5.78 4.32 -0.57
CA ALA A 470 5.36 3.10 -1.20
C ALA A 470 5.29 3.33 -2.71
N LYS A 471 6.17 2.64 -3.44
CA LYS A 471 6.23 2.67 -4.90
C LYS A 471 4.81 2.57 -5.41
N THR A 472 4.47 3.32 -6.46
CA THR A 472 3.19 3.17 -7.16
C THR A 472 2.93 1.67 -7.29
N LYS A 473 1.91 1.17 -6.58
CA LYS A 473 1.47 -0.23 -6.66
C LYS A 473 0.79 -0.41 -8.01
N ASP A 474 1.53 -0.14 -9.07
CA ASP A 474 1.10 -0.44 -10.40
C ASP A 474 1.23 -1.95 -10.55
N ILE A 475 0.14 -2.60 -10.94
CA ILE A 475 0.00 -4.03 -11.20
C ILE A 475 1.18 -4.54 -12.06
N THR A 476 1.73 -3.65 -12.89
CA THR A 476 2.81 -3.87 -13.84
C THR A 476 4.22 -4.02 -13.23
N GLY A 477 4.43 -3.60 -11.99
CA GLY A 477 5.65 -3.89 -11.21
C GLY A 477 5.60 -5.27 -10.54
N GLY A 478 4.41 -5.89 -10.50
CA GLY A 478 4.17 -7.17 -9.84
C GLY A 478 4.60 -8.39 -10.65
N LEU A 479 4.56 -8.37 -11.99
CA LEU A 479 4.87 -9.56 -12.79
C LEU A 479 6.29 -10.10 -12.57
N PRO A 480 7.37 -9.28 -12.54
CA PRO A 480 8.69 -9.78 -12.17
C PRO A 480 8.71 -10.41 -10.78
N ARG A 481 7.94 -9.86 -9.84
CA ARG A 481 7.82 -10.40 -8.49
C ARG A 481 7.09 -11.75 -8.49
N VAL A 482 6.03 -11.89 -9.28
CA VAL A 482 5.32 -13.16 -9.47
C VAL A 482 6.26 -14.21 -10.07
N ALA A 483 7.05 -13.85 -11.07
CA ALA A 483 8.05 -14.74 -11.65
C ALA A 483 9.12 -15.15 -10.62
N GLU A 484 9.62 -14.22 -9.79
CA GLU A 484 10.56 -14.53 -8.69
C GLU A 484 9.99 -15.52 -7.68
N LEU A 485 8.68 -15.41 -7.37
CA LEU A 485 7.99 -16.33 -6.46
C LEU A 485 7.90 -17.74 -7.05
N PHE A 486 7.53 -17.86 -8.33
CA PHE A 486 7.50 -19.16 -9.02
C PHE A 486 8.89 -19.77 -9.22
N GLU A 487 9.93 -18.94 -9.37
CA GLU A 487 11.32 -19.39 -9.45
C GLU A 487 11.95 -19.66 -8.09
N VAL A 488 11.25 -19.39 -6.99
CA VAL A 488 11.75 -19.57 -5.62
C VAL A 488 13.10 -18.86 -5.42
N ARG A 489 13.26 -17.66 -6.01
CA ARG A 489 14.53 -16.92 -5.90
C ARG A 489 14.76 -16.44 -4.48
N CYS A 490 15.95 -16.72 -3.94
CA CYS A 490 16.37 -16.14 -2.67
C CYS A 490 16.57 -14.62 -2.81
N PRO A 491 15.94 -13.80 -1.94
CA PRO A 491 16.21 -12.37 -1.90
C PRO A 491 17.70 -12.09 -1.66
N LYS A 492 18.25 -11.01 -2.22
CA LYS A 492 19.65 -10.64 -1.97
C LYS A 492 19.92 -10.24 -0.52
N ASN A 493 18.90 -9.69 0.16
CA ASN A 493 18.98 -9.29 1.55
C ASN A 493 17.92 -10.07 2.33
N VAL A 494 18.31 -11.23 2.85
CA VAL A 494 17.40 -12.17 3.52
C VAL A 494 17.29 -11.81 5.00
N ALA A 495 16.07 -11.75 5.52
CA ALA A 495 15.87 -11.70 6.96
C ALA A 495 16.21 -13.08 7.56
N ILE A 496 17.09 -13.11 8.56
CA ILE A 496 17.47 -14.35 9.23
C ILE A 496 16.41 -14.66 10.29
N VAL A 497 15.77 -15.81 10.16
CA VAL A 497 14.84 -16.35 11.16
C VAL A 497 15.61 -17.32 12.05
N SER A 498 15.38 -17.27 13.37
CA SER A 498 15.98 -18.24 14.29
C SER A 498 15.50 -19.64 13.96
N ARG A 499 16.44 -20.59 13.87
CA ARG A 499 16.11 -22.00 13.62
C ARG A 499 15.68 -22.75 14.88
N ILE A 500 15.97 -22.18 16.04
CA ILE A 500 15.70 -22.76 17.35
C ILE A 500 15.00 -21.73 18.23
N ASP A 501 14.16 -22.22 19.12
CA ASP A 501 13.61 -21.42 20.19
C ASP A 501 14.67 -21.20 21.27
N GLY A 502 14.74 -20.00 21.84
CA GLY A 502 15.71 -19.71 22.88
C GLY A 502 15.89 -18.22 23.16
N VAL A 503 16.79 -17.92 24.10
CA VAL A 503 17.16 -16.55 24.47
C VAL A 503 18.23 -16.05 23.51
N VAL A 504 17.90 -15.02 22.73
CA VAL A 504 18.84 -14.38 21.81
C VAL A 504 19.68 -13.37 22.57
N SER A 505 21.01 -13.48 22.47
CA SER A 505 21.95 -12.47 22.93
C SER A 505 22.85 -12.02 21.78
N VAL A 506 23.10 -10.72 21.68
CA VAL A 506 24.00 -10.16 20.66
C VAL A 506 25.38 -10.01 21.30
N GLY A 507 26.23 -11.00 21.12
CA GLY A 507 27.64 -10.90 21.49
C GLY A 507 28.41 -10.01 20.51
N GLN A 508 29.26 -9.12 21.02
CA GLN A 508 30.41 -8.67 20.24
C GLN A 508 31.36 -9.86 20.17
N ASN A 509 31.62 -10.38 18.97
CA ASN A 509 32.74 -11.33 18.82
C ASN A 509 34.01 -10.62 19.30
N PRO A 510 34.82 -11.27 20.17
CA PRO A 510 36.11 -10.75 20.62
C PRO A 510 37.10 -10.56 19.48
#